data_AF-A0A6S7GC69-F1
#
_entry.id   AF-A0A6S7GC69-F1
#
_cell.length_a   1.000
_cell.length_b   1.000
_cell.length_c   1.000
_cell.angle_alpha   90.00
_cell.angle_beta   90.00
_cell.angle_gamma   90.00
#
_symmetry.space_group_name_H-M   'P 1'
#
loop_
_entity.id
_entity.type
_entity.pdbx_description
1 polymer ?
#
loop_
_entity_poly.entity_id
_entity_poly.type
_entity_poly.pdbx_seq_one_letter_code
_entity_poly.pdbx_strand_id
1 'polypeptide(L)'
;MADFGADLHDKTSIRYIDTGDRLTVEWANMRVRDESPDIQFSFQCSIFKNGTLIFAYKNIPKPVDKLRRTNDFFVRVGLSDTYRRETIRQGPIKIDGKWYRAVRYIIYYLYDRVQLPKNKVVNGAAFVLIPFPNCVMFKSCDTCLNTQEKFDCRWCPAIKRCSDGIDRHRSEWVTAGCLHDSVNSCSSSDNSGVSGGVIAVIVILLVLVIIALAWYVYAYSHPQTKSGLCLIKVRNQYF
;
A
#
# COMPACT_ATOMS: atom_id res chain seq x y z
N MET A 1 -16.39 -5.84 -16.19
CA MET A 1 -17.40 -4.78 -16.30
C MET A 1 -17.97 -4.81 -17.71
N ALA A 2 -19.28 -4.64 -17.87
CA ALA A 2 -19.89 -4.29 -19.16
C ALA A 2 -19.92 -2.76 -19.30
N ASP A 3 -20.08 -2.22 -20.51
CA ASP A 3 -20.14 -0.78 -20.75
C ASP A 3 -21.51 -0.20 -20.34
N PHE A 4 -21.70 -0.05 -19.03
CA PHE A 4 -22.89 0.55 -18.45
C PHE A 4 -22.79 2.08 -18.51
N GLY A 5 -23.68 2.71 -19.26
CA GLY A 5 -23.74 4.17 -19.36
C GLY A 5 -24.78 4.75 -18.40
N ALA A 6 -24.33 5.57 -17.46
CA ALA A 6 -25.23 6.31 -16.57
C ALA A 6 -25.91 7.51 -17.28
N ASP A 7 -25.33 7.93 -18.41
CA ASP A 7 -25.75 9.01 -19.30
C ASP A 7 -26.88 8.62 -20.27
N LEU A 8 -27.24 7.33 -20.33
CA LEU A 8 -28.12 6.81 -21.37
C LEU A 8 -29.62 7.10 -21.15
N HIS A 9 -30.03 7.47 -19.93
CA HIS A 9 -31.38 7.93 -19.61
C HIS A 9 -31.50 8.47 -18.17
N ASP A 10 -32.56 9.23 -17.93
CA ASP A 10 -32.79 9.96 -16.67
C ASP A 10 -33.28 9.09 -15.49
N LYS A 11 -33.69 7.84 -15.74
CA LYS A 11 -34.14 6.92 -14.67
C LYS A 11 -32.98 6.19 -13.99
N THR A 12 -31.75 6.34 -14.48
CA THR A 12 -30.56 5.78 -13.84
C THR A 12 -30.37 6.44 -12.48
N SER A 13 -30.03 5.67 -11.46
CA SER A 13 -29.53 6.27 -10.21
C SER A 13 -28.40 5.47 -9.62
N ILE A 14 -27.39 6.17 -9.11
CA ILE A 14 -26.29 5.61 -8.33
C ILE A 14 -26.47 6.13 -6.91
N ARG A 15 -26.69 5.22 -5.97
CA ARG A 15 -26.97 5.55 -4.57
C ARG A 15 -25.94 4.86 -3.70
N TYR A 16 -25.56 5.48 -2.61
CA TYR A 16 -24.69 4.84 -1.63
C TYR A 16 -25.18 5.09 -0.21
N ILE A 17 -24.83 4.19 0.68
CA ILE A 17 -25.05 4.32 2.12
C ILE A 17 -23.79 3.84 2.85
N ASP A 18 -23.33 4.65 3.78
CA ASP A 18 -22.29 4.28 4.73
C ASP A 18 -22.91 4.20 6.12
N THR A 19 -22.70 3.06 6.78
CA THR A 19 -23.20 2.76 8.13
C THR A 19 -22.08 2.76 9.17
N GLY A 20 -20.82 3.02 8.75
CA GLY A 20 -19.62 2.89 9.57
C GLY A 20 -19.06 1.47 9.65
N ASP A 21 -19.92 0.45 9.59
CA ASP A 21 -19.51 -0.96 9.48
C ASP A 21 -19.45 -1.46 8.03
N ARG A 22 -20.23 -0.84 7.15
CA ARG A 22 -20.32 -1.21 5.75
C ARG A 22 -20.64 0.00 4.86
N LEU A 23 -19.93 0.07 3.75
CA LEU A 23 -20.26 0.91 2.61
C LEU A 23 -21.01 0.07 1.56
N THR A 24 -22.17 0.51 1.11
CA THR A 24 -22.93 -0.13 0.03
C THR A 24 -23.23 0.87 -1.06
N VAL A 25 -22.97 0.49 -2.31
CA VAL A 25 -23.28 1.27 -3.50
C VAL A 25 -24.25 0.47 -4.37
N GLU A 26 -25.38 1.09 -4.74
CA GLU A 26 -26.37 0.56 -5.67
C GLU A 26 -26.29 1.31 -7.00
N TRP A 27 -26.20 0.56 -8.09
CA TRP A 27 -26.44 1.04 -9.45
C TRP A 27 -27.80 0.53 -9.89
N ALA A 28 -28.76 1.44 -10.02
CA ALA A 28 -30.13 1.12 -10.36
C ALA A 28 -30.50 1.58 -11.78
N ASN A 29 -31.22 0.72 -12.49
CA ASN A 29 -31.72 0.94 -13.85
C ASN A 29 -30.63 1.17 -14.91
N MET A 30 -29.43 0.63 -14.73
CA MET A 30 -28.32 0.82 -15.67
C MET A 30 -28.62 0.22 -17.04
N ARG A 31 -28.30 0.96 -18.11
CA ARG A 31 -28.35 0.47 -19.50
C ARG A 31 -26.94 0.15 -20.00
N VAL A 32 -26.83 -0.84 -20.88
CA VAL A 32 -25.60 -1.13 -21.61
C VAL A 32 -25.69 -0.44 -22.96
N ARG A 33 -24.65 0.32 -23.36
CA ARG A 33 -24.67 1.19 -24.55
C ARG A 33 -25.02 0.46 -25.86
N ASP A 34 -24.62 -0.80 -25.97
CA ASP A 34 -24.78 -1.66 -27.14
C ASP A 34 -25.95 -2.65 -27.06
N GLU A 35 -26.89 -2.46 -26.12
CA GLU A 35 -28.05 -3.31 -25.93
C GLU A 35 -29.38 -2.55 -26.12
N SER A 36 -30.47 -3.30 -26.20
CA SER A 36 -31.81 -2.70 -26.30
C SER A 36 -32.08 -1.74 -25.12
N PRO A 37 -32.67 -0.55 -25.37
CA PRO A 37 -32.98 0.42 -24.32
C PRO A 37 -34.01 -0.10 -23.30
N ASP A 38 -34.76 -1.15 -23.63
CA ASP A 38 -35.75 -1.73 -22.71
C ASP A 38 -35.11 -2.61 -21.63
N ILE A 39 -33.83 -2.97 -21.80
CA ILE A 39 -33.10 -3.83 -20.89
C ILE A 39 -32.36 -2.98 -19.85
N GLN A 40 -32.72 -3.16 -18.59
CA GLN A 40 -32.16 -2.42 -17.45
C GLN A 40 -31.61 -3.36 -16.40
N PHE A 41 -30.40 -3.09 -15.93
CA PHE A 41 -29.71 -3.87 -14.91
C PHE A 41 -29.67 -3.11 -13.59
N SER A 42 -29.86 -3.83 -12.50
CA SER A 42 -29.69 -3.27 -11.16
C SER A 42 -28.83 -4.20 -10.32
N PHE A 43 -27.80 -3.66 -9.69
CA PHE A 43 -26.87 -4.43 -8.87
C PHE A 43 -26.25 -3.55 -7.78
N GLN A 44 -25.72 -4.20 -6.76
CA GLN A 44 -25.13 -3.56 -5.59
C GLN A 44 -23.75 -4.16 -5.32
N CYS A 45 -22.86 -3.34 -4.77
CA CYS A 45 -21.60 -3.76 -4.20
C CYS A 45 -21.53 -3.26 -2.75
N SER A 46 -21.20 -4.15 -1.84
CA SER A 46 -21.00 -3.82 -0.43
C SER A 46 -19.62 -4.24 0.04
N ILE A 47 -18.97 -3.36 0.79
CA ILE A 47 -17.67 -3.59 1.42
C ILE A 47 -17.84 -3.45 2.93
N PHE A 48 -17.55 -4.52 3.66
CA PHE A 48 -17.61 -4.55 5.13
C PHE A 48 -16.25 -4.20 5.74
N LYS A 49 -16.26 -3.73 6.98
CA LYS A 49 -15.04 -3.37 7.73
C LYS A 49 -14.06 -4.53 7.90
N ASN A 50 -14.55 -5.76 7.95
CA ASN A 50 -13.73 -6.97 8.00
C ASN A 50 -13.13 -7.36 6.63
N GLY A 51 -13.39 -6.59 5.57
CA GLY A 51 -12.90 -6.82 4.21
C GLY A 51 -13.79 -7.74 3.35
N THR A 52 -14.91 -8.24 3.89
CA THR A 52 -15.88 -9.02 3.08
C THR A 52 -16.49 -8.15 1.99
N LEU A 53 -16.52 -8.67 0.76
CA LEU A 53 -17.15 -8.03 -0.38
C LEU A 53 -18.41 -8.81 -0.77
N ILE A 54 -19.52 -8.11 -0.99
CA ILE A 54 -20.75 -8.69 -1.52
C ILE A 54 -21.12 -8.00 -2.82
N PHE A 55 -21.23 -8.76 -3.90
CA PHE A 55 -21.82 -8.33 -5.16
C PHE A 55 -23.23 -8.91 -5.27
N ALA A 56 -24.26 -8.08 -5.08
CA ALA A 56 -25.66 -8.51 -5.16
C ALA A 56 -26.28 -8.10 -6.50
N TYR A 57 -26.95 -9.03 -7.17
CA TYR A 57 -27.54 -8.84 -8.48
C TYR A 57 -29.06 -8.77 -8.36
N LYS A 58 -29.59 -7.55 -8.31
CA LYS A 58 -31.00 -7.26 -7.98
C LYS A 58 -31.95 -7.37 -9.17
N ASN A 59 -31.48 -7.05 -10.38
CA ASN A 59 -32.24 -7.23 -11.62
C ASN A 59 -31.27 -7.54 -12.76
N ILE A 60 -31.31 -8.78 -13.26
CA ILE A 60 -30.48 -9.27 -14.38
C ILE A 60 -31.42 -9.85 -15.45
N PRO A 61 -32.03 -9.00 -16.30
CA PRO A 61 -33.05 -9.44 -17.27
C PRO A 61 -32.48 -10.28 -18.42
N LYS A 62 -31.17 -10.23 -18.66
CA LYS A 62 -30.48 -10.97 -19.71
C LYS A 62 -29.21 -11.62 -19.13
N PRO A 63 -28.93 -12.90 -19.43
CA PRO A 63 -27.71 -13.55 -18.97
C PRO A 63 -26.46 -12.79 -19.43
N VAL A 64 -25.53 -12.59 -18.51
CA VAL A 64 -24.32 -11.78 -18.72
C VAL A 64 -23.42 -12.33 -19.83
N ASP A 65 -23.46 -13.65 -20.06
CA ASP A 65 -22.73 -14.32 -21.15
C ASP A 65 -23.27 -14.00 -22.54
N LYS A 66 -24.54 -13.59 -22.64
CA LYS A 66 -25.23 -13.28 -23.91
C LYS A 66 -25.28 -11.79 -24.22
N LEU A 67 -24.62 -10.96 -23.42
CA LEU A 67 -24.52 -9.53 -23.68
C LEU A 67 -23.68 -9.27 -24.94
N ARG A 68 -24.13 -8.32 -25.76
CA ARG A 68 -23.48 -7.96 -27.02
C ARG A 68 -22.05 -7.52 -26.75
N ARG A 69 -21.11 -8.14 -27.46
CA ARG A 69 -19.69 -7.83 -27.35
C ARG A 69 -19.34 -6.85 -28.46
N THR A 70 -19.11 -5.60 -28.11
CA THR A 70 -18.42 -4.65 -28.99
C THR A 70 -16.92 -4.97 -28.97
N ASN A 71 -16.20 -4.65 -30.05
CA ASN A 71 -14.79 -5.01 -30.22
C ASN A 71 -13.87 -4.44 -29.11
N ASP A 72 -14.32 -3.43 -28.36
CA ASP A 72 -13.51 -2.77 -27.34
C ASP A 72 -13.83 -3.19 -25.88
N PHE A 73 -14.98 -3.84 -25.62
CA PHE A 73 -15.38 -4.18 -24.24
C PHE A 73 -15.83 -5.64 -24.09
N PHE A 74 -14.97 -6.43 -23.45
CA PHE A 74 -15.36 -7.76 -22.96
C PHE A 74 -16.14 -7.63 -21.66
N VAL A 75 -17.33 -8.22 -21.62
CA VAL A 75 -18.08 -8.36 -20.36
C VAL A 75 -17.30 -9.27 -19.41
N ARG A 76 -16.98 -8.73 -18.23
CA ARG A 76 -16.26 -9.43 -17.14
C ARG A 76 -17.05 -9.32 -15.85
N VAL A 77 -17.00 -10.36 -15.03
CA VAL A 77 -17.61 -10.43 -13.70
C VAL A 77 -16.52 -10.81 -12.71
N GLY A 78 -16.39 -10.05 -11.62
CA GLY A 78 -15.36 -10.26 -10.62
C GLY A 78 -14.66 -8.98 -10.21
N LEU A 79 -13.52 -9.15 -9.53
CA LEU A 79 -12.66 -8.08 -9.03
C LEU A 79 -11.45 -7.95 -9.96
N SER A 80 -11.00 -6.73 -10.21
CA SER A 80 -9.77 -6.49 -10.97
C SER A 80 -8.98 -5.35 -10.36
N ASP A 81 -7.69 -5.56 -10.19
CA ASP A 81 -6.76 -4.49 -9.87
C ASP A 81 -6.26 -3.86 -11.18
N THR A 82 -6.55 -2.57 -11.36
CA THR A 82 -6.22 -1.85 -12.58
C THR A 82 -5.69 -0.47 -12.28
N TYR A 83 -4.62 -0.07 -12.98
CA TYR A 83 -4.16 1.30 -13.01
C TYR A 83 -4.68 2.01 -14.26
N ARG A 84 -5.44 3.07 -14.04
CA ARG A 84 -5.94 3.96 -15.10
C ARG A 84 -4.88 5.02 -15.40
N ARG A 85 -4.38 5.04 -16.63
CA ARG A 85 -3.53 6.10 -17.15
C ARG A 85 -4.30 6.90 -18.18
N GLU A 86 -4.38 8.21 -17.97
CA GLU A 86 -4.85 9.13 -19.00
C GLU A 86 -3.66 9.71 -19.77
N THR A 87 -3.75 9.75 -21.09
CA THR A 87 -2.77 10.43 -21.93
C THR A 87 -3.49 11.24 -23.01
N ILE A 88 -2.98 12.44 -23.29
CA ILE A 88 -3.52 13.31 -24.32
C ILE A 88 -2.50 13.30 -25.47
N ARG A 89 -2.90 12.79 -26.62
CA ARG A 89 -2.11 12.95 -27.84
C ARG A 89 -2.56 14.20 -28.56
N GLN A 90 -1.64 15.12 -28.76
CA GLN A 90 -1.84 16.31 -29.59
C GLN A 90 -1.36 16.03 -31.01
N GLY A 91 -2.06 16.58 -31.99
CA GLY A 91 -1.75 16.42 -33.41
C GLY A 91 -2.99 16.13 -34.24
N PRO A 92 -2.87 16.16 -35.58
CA PRO A 92 -3.98 15.85 -36.48
C PRO A 92 -4.27 14.34 -36.42
N ILE A 93 -5.25 13.94 -35.62
CA ILE A 93 -5.64 12.54 -35.46
C ILE A 93 -7.00 12.34 -36.13
N LYS A 94 -7.11 11.34 -37.00
CA LYS A 94 -8.34 11.01 -37.71
C LYS A 94 -9.04 9.83 -37.02
N ILE A 95 -10.25 10.04 -36.51
CA ILE A 95 -11.10 9.00 -35.88
C ILE A 95 -12.48 9.07 -36.53
N ASP A 96 -13.00 7.93 -37.01
CA ASP A 96 -14.30 7.84 -37.69
C ASP A 96 -14.51 8.91 -38.77
N GLY A 97 -13.46 9.19 -39.54
CA GLY A 97 -13.49 10.18 -40.62
C GLY A 97 -13.33 11.64 -40.19
N LYS A 98 -13.39 11.97 -38.90
CA LYS A 98 -13.26 13.34 -38.36
C LYS A 98 -11.84 13.60 -37.86
N TRP A 99 -11.38 14.84 -38.03
CA TRP A 99 -10.08 15.31 -37.56
C TRP A 99 -10.18 15.96 -36.18
N TYR A 100 -9.32 15.53 -35.26
CA TYR A 100 -9.22 16.06 -33.91
C TYR A 100 -7.81 16.62 -33.69
N ARG A 101 -7.72 17.76 -33.00
CA ARG A 101 -6.43 18.39 -32.63
C ARG A 101 -5.80 17.75 -31.40
N ALA A 102 -6.63 17.19 -30.54
CA ALA A 102 -6.22 16.48 -29.34
C ALA A 102 -7.19 15.33 -29.09
N VAL A 103 -6.65 14.15 -28.79
CA VAL A 103 -7.43 12.98 -28.42
C VAL A 103 -6.97 12.51 -27.05
N ARG A 104 -7.93 12.33 -26.14
CA ARG A 104 -7.70 11.75 -24.82
C ARG A 104 -7.84 10.24 -24.89
N TYR A 105 -6.80 9.52 -24.50
CA TYR A 105 -6.81 8.07 -24.34
C TYR A 105 -6.86 7.74 -22.86
N ILE A 106 -7.78 6.84 -22.48
CA ILE A 106 -7.86 6.27 -21.14
C ILE A 106 -7.44 4.81 -21.26
N ILE A 107 -6.26 4.48 -20.74
CA ILE A 107 -5.66 3.15 -20.80
C ILE A 107 -5.76 2.50 -19.43
N TYR A 108 -6.27 1.28 -19.38
CA TYR A 108 -6.35 0.50 -18.15
C TYR A 108 -5.30 -0.62 -18.17
N TYR A 109 -4.28 -0.50 -17.34
CA TYR A 109 -3.31 -1.57 -17.10
C TYR A 109 -3.89 -2.52 -16.06
N LEU A 110 -4.04 -3.79 -16.42
CA LEU A 110 -4.57 -4.83 -15.54
C LEU A 110 -3.40 -5.55 -14.86
N TYR A 111 -3.37 -5.56 -13.53
CA TYR A 111 -2.37 -6.30 -12.76
C TYR A 111 -2.87 -7.68 -12.40
N ASP A 112 -4.02 -7.74 -11.72
CA ASP A 112 -4.59 -8.99 -11.26
C ASP A 112 -6.11 -8.99 -11.37
N ARG A 113 -6.71 -10.20 -11.36
CA ARG A 113 -8.15 -10.39 -11.42
C ARG A 113 -8.62 -11.62 -10.67
N VAL A 114 -9.70 -11.44 -9.90
CA VAL A 114 -10.51 -12.53 -9.37
C VAL A 114 -11.71 -12.70 -10.31
N GLN A 115 -11.73 -13.79 -11.08
CA GLN A 115 -12.84 -14.06 -12.00
C GLN A 115 -13.97 -14.79 -11.29
N LEU A 116 -15.20 -14.32 -11.49
CA LEU A 116 -16.40 -14.96 -10.98
C LEU A 116 -17.17 -15.64 -12.12
N PRO A 117 -17.86 -16.76 -11.85
CA PRO A 117 -18.57 -17.52 -12.87
C PRO A 117 -19.78 -16.74 -13.40
N LYS A 118 -19.72 -16.34 -14.67
CA LYS A 118 -20.75 -15.49 -15.31
C LYS A 118 -22.14 -16.13 -15.33
N ASN A 119 -22.22 -17.44 -15.48
CA ASN A 119 -23.46 -18.22 -15.47
C ASN A 119 -24.19 -18.20 -14.11
N LYS A 120 -23.52 -17.80 -13.03
CA LYS A 120 -24.11 -17.65 -11.70
C LYS A 120 -24.63 -16.23 -11.44
N VAL A 121 -24.41 -15.29 -12.37
CA VAL A 121 -24.99 -13.95 -12.30
C VAL A 121 -26.43 -14.02 -12.78
N VAL A 122 -27.34 -14.27 -11.84
CA VAL A 122 -28.79 -14.37 -12.08
C VAL A 122 -29.54 -13.42 -11.15
N ASN A 123 -30.83 -13.23 -11.43
CA ASN A 123 -31.66 -12.33 -10.65
C ASN A 123 -31.80 -12.82 -9.19
N GLY A 124 -31.57 -11.95 -8.22
CA GLY A 124 -31.61 -12.26 -6.79
C GLY A 124 -30.39 -13.02 -6.26
N ALA A 125 -29.37 -13.27 -7.08
CA ALA A 125 -28.13 -13.92 -6.63
C ALA A 125 -27.12 -12.92 -6.06
N ALA A 126 -26.17 -13.42 -5.26
CA ALA A 126 -25.05 -12.63 -4.80
C ALA A 126 -23.76 -13.48 -4.75
N PHE A 127 -22.63 -12.85 -5.04
CA PHE A 127 -21.32 -13.39 -4.68
C PHE A 127 -20.86 -12.77 -3.37
N VAL A 128 -20.41 -13.63 -2.46
CA VAL A 128 -19.78 -13.24 -1.20
C VAL A 128 -18.32 -13.64 -1.27
N LEU A 129 -17.41 -12.66 -1.26
CA LEU A 129 -15.98 -12.87 -1.22
C LEU A 129 -15.49 -12.57 0.19
N ILE A 130 -14.99 -13.60 0.85
CA ILE A 130 -14.40 -13.50 2.18
C ILE A 130 -12.89 -13.45 1.99
N PRO A 131 -12.21 -12.39 2.46
CA PRO A 131 -10.76 -12.29 2.33
C PRO A 131 -10.09 -13.35 3.21
N PHE A 132 -9.01 -13.94 2.70
CA PHE A 132 -8.10 -14.72 3.53
C PHE A 132 -7.26 -13.79 4.41
N PRO A 133 -6.88 -14.21 5.63
CA PRO A 133 -5.91 -13.49 6.43
C PRO A 133 -4.60 -13.32 5.67
N ASN A 134 -4.14 -12.08 5.55
CA ASN A 134 -2.85 -11.77 4.92
C ASN A 134 -1.77 -11.53 5.98
N CYS A 135 -0.49 -11.55 5.57
CA CYS A 135 0.65 -11.42 6.47
C CYS A 135 0.56 -10.18 7.37
N VAL A 136 0.08 -9.04 6.85
CA VAL A 136 0.01 -7.75 7.58
C VAL A 136 -0.94 -7.80 8.79
N MET A 137 -1.85 -8.77 8.84
CA MET A 137 -2.74 -8.99 9.97
C MET A 137 -2.02 -9.54 11.20
N PHE A 138 -0.93 -10.32 11.03
CA PHE A 138 -0.15 -10.87 12.13
C PHE A 138 0.76 -9.81 12.76
N LYS A 139 0.64 -9.63 14.08
CA LYS A 139 1.30 -8.54 14.83
C LYS A 139 2.53 -8.98 15.62
N SER A 140 2.82 -10.28 15.66
CA SER A 140 3.98 -10.84 16.35
C SER A 140 4.73 -11.75 15.40
N CYS A 141 6.04 -11.89 15.63
CA CYS A 141 6.88 -12.78 14.86
C CYS A 141 6.34 -14.23 14.87
N ASP A 142 5.96 -14.74 16.04
CA ASP A 142 5.51 -16.13 16.16
C ASP A 142 4.23 -16.41 15.36
N THR A 143 3.24 -15.51 15.43
CA THR A 143 2.00 -15.65 14.63
C THR A 143 2.22 -15.43 13.14
N CYS A 144 3.19 -14.61 12.76
CA CYS A 144 3.55 -14.37 11.36
C CYS A 144 4.15 -15.61 10.70
N LEU A 145 5.06 -16.31 11.40
CA LEU A 145 5.86 -17.39 10.81
C LEU A 145 5.25 -18.77 11.02
N ASN A 146 4.39 -18.95 12.03
CA ASN A 146 3.64 -20.20 12.23
C ASN A 146 2.28 -20.19 11.53
N THR A 147 2.04 -19.24 10.63
CA THR A 147 0.79 -19.15 9.88
C THR A 147 0.66 -20.30 8.87
N GLN A 148 -0.53 -20.87 8.75
CA GLN A 148 -0.84 -21.91 7.75
C GLN A 148 -1.46 -21.31 6.47
N GLU A 149 -1.36 -19.99 6.31
CA GLU A 149 -1.94 -19.28 5.19
C GLU A 149 -1.14 -19.50 3.90
N LYS A 150 -1.78 -19.22 2.75
CA LYS A 150 -1.17 -19.42 1.42
C LYS A 150 -0.08 -18.41 1.05
N PHE A 151 0.24 -17.48 1.93
CA PHE A 151 1.17 -16.37 1.65
C PHE A 151 2.58 -16.68 2.20
N ASP A 152 3.61 -16.27 1.46
CA ASP A 152 5.02 -16.41 1.86
C ASP A 152 5.39 -15.32 2.88
N CYS A 153 4.80 -15.41 4.06
CA CYS A 153 4.95 -14.42 5.11
C CYS A 153 6.35 -14.46 5.72
N ARG A 154 6.96 -13.28 5.84
CA ARG A 154 8.25 -13.05 6.48
C ARG A 154 8.10 -12.00 7.56
N TRP A 155 8.96 -12.06 8.57
CA TRP A 155 8.98 -11.07 9.65
C TRP A 155 10.15 -10.11 9.46
N CYS A 156 9.91 -8.80 9.58
CA CYS A 156 10.99 -7.83 9.62
C CYS A 156 11.23 -7.34 11.06
N PRO A 157 12.38 -7.66 11.68
CA PRO A 157 12.71 -7.21 13.03
C PRO A 157 12.84 -5.69 13.16
N ALA A 158 13.37 -5.01 12.13
CA ALA A 158 13.63 -3.57 12.16
C ALA A 158 12.36 -2.73 12.38
N ILE A 159 11.24 -3.13 11.76
CA ILE A 159 9.94 -2.45 11.85
C ILE A 159 8.88 -3.25 12.59
N LYS A 160 9.25 -4.42 13.14
CA LYS A 160 8.37 -5.34 13.89
C LYS A 160 7.07 -5.64 13.15
N ARG A 161 7.16 -6.03 11.88
CA ARG A 161 6.00 -6.24 11.00
C ARG A 161 6.12 -7.52 10.19
N CYS A 162 4.98 -8.16 9.96
CA CYS A 162 4.83 -9.29 9.07
C CYS A 162 4.42 -8.84 7.66
N SER A 163 5.03 -9.40 6.62
CA SER A 163 4.75 -9.09 5.22
C SER A 163 5.23 -10.20 4.29
N ASP A 164 4.62 -10.31 3.11
CA ASP A 164 5.11 -11.10 1.98
C ASP A 164 6.05 -10.31 1.04
N GLY A 165 6.29 -9.03 1.35
CA GLY A 165 7.08 -8.07 0.55
C GLY A 165 6.27 -7.35 -0.54
N ILE A 166 4.98 -7.67 -0.71
CA ILE A 166 4.10 -7.08 -1.72
C ILE A 166 2.76 -6.69 -1.06
N ASP A 167 2.87 -5.90 0.01
CA ASP A 167 1.71 -5.35 0.72
C ASP A 167 1.61 -3.82 0.61
N ARG A 168 0.52 -3.23 1.14
CA ARG A 168 0.26 -1.79 1.09
C ARG A 168 1.38 -0.91 1.67
N HIS A 169 2.20 -1.46 2.56
CA HIS A 169 3.32 -0.81 3.24
C HIS A 169 4.68 -1.25 2.64
N ARG A 170 4.70 -1.71 1.39
CA ARG A 170 5.93 -2.14 0.70
C ARG A 170 7.01 -1.07 0.71
N SER A 171 6.66 0.20 0.59
CA SER A 171 7.66 1.28 0.59
C SER A 171 8.46 1.32 1.90
N GLU A 172 7.79 1.24 3.05
CA GLU A 172 8.44 1.16 4.36
C GLU A 172 9.26 -0.12 4.51
N TRP A 173 8.73 -1.25 4.03
CA TRP A 173 9.44 -2.54 4.02
C TRP A 173 10.78 -2.45 3.28
N VAL A 174 10.79 -1.84 2.10
CA VAL A 174 11.99 -1.67 1.28
C VAL A 174 12.98 -0.70 1.92
N THR A 175 12.51 0.47 2.38
CA THR A 175 13.36 1.48 3.02
C THR A 175 14.03 0.96 4.30
N ALA A 176 13.36 0.05 5.03
CA ALA A 176 13.90 -0.58 6.23
C ALA A 176 14.84 -1.76 5.95
N GLY A 177 15.19 -2.06 4.69
CA GLY A 177 16.10 -3.16 4.32
C GLY A 177 15.47 -4.57 4.37
N CYS A 178 14.18 -4.68 4.70
CA CYS A 178 13.50 -5.96 4.94
C CYS A 178 13.37 -6.85 3.70
N LEU A 179 13.72 -6.38 2.50
CA LEU A 179 13.84 -7.26 1.32
C LEU A 179 14.92 -8.33 1.51
N HIS A 180 15.99 -7.99 2.21
CA HIS A 180 17.12 -8.88 2.49
C HIS A 180 17.16 -9.33 3.95
N ASP A 181 16.79 -8.44 4.88
CA ASP A 181 16.96 -8.66 6.32
C ASP A 181 15.72 -9.25 7.03
N SER A 182 14.69 -9.65 6.28
CA SER A 182 13.53 -10.34 6.85
C SER A 182 13.86 -11.79 7.21
N VAL A 183 13.25 -12.27 8.29
CA VAL A 183 13.52 -13.56 8.89
C VAL A 183 12.35 -14.53 8.72
N ASN A 184 12.72 -15.81 8.61
CA ASN A 184 11.79 -16.94 8.55
C ASN A 184 11.78 -17.75 9.86
N SER A 185 12.49 -17.29 10.88
CA SER A 185 12.40 -17.83 12.25
C SER A 185 12.53 -16.71 13.27
N CYS A 186 11.79 -16.82 14.38
CA CYS A 186 11.88 -15.90 15.50
C CYS A 186 13.02 -16.32 16.41
N SER A 187 14.25 -15.94 16.08
CA SER A 187 15.31 -15.97 17.09
C SER A 187 15.08 -14.79 18.02
N SER A 188 14.86 -15.07 19.31
CA SER A 188 14.80 -14.09 20.39
C SER A 188 16.16 -13.40 20.57
N SER A 189 16.56 -12.57 19.60
CA SER A 189 17.77 -11.76 19.71
C SER A 189 17.44 -10.45 20.40
N ASP A 190 16.90 -10.54 21.62
CA ASP A 190 17.15 -9.51 22.61
C ASP A 190 18.53 -9.81 23.18
N ASN A 191 19.54 -9.18 22.59
CA ASN A 191 20.79 -8.76 23.23
C ASN A 191 21.65 -8.06 22.18
N SER A 192 21.28 -6.84 21.80
CA SER A 192 22.29 -5.83 21.47
C SER A 192 23.04 -5.47 22.75
N GLY A 193 23.77 -6.45 23.30
CA GLY A 193 24.75 -6.20 24.34
C GLY A 193 25.79 -5.27 23.74
N VAL A 194 25.83 -4.03 24.22
CA VAL A 194 26.94 -3.12 23.95
C VAL A 194 28.21 -3.88 24.34
N SER A 195 29.03 -4.21 23.34
CA SER A 195 30.31 -4.89 23.55
C SER A 195 31.06 -4.20 24.67
N GLY A 196 31.50 -4.95 25.69
CA GLY A 196 32.24 -4.40 26.83
C GLY A 196 33.46 -3.57 26.42
N GLY A 197 34.00 -3.80 25.22
CA GLY A 197 35.06 -2.98 24.63
C GLY A 197 34.63 -1.55 24.31
N VAL A 198 33.39 -1.33 23.86
CA VAL A 198 32.87 0.02 23.56
C VAL A 198 32.68 0.83 24.84
N ILE A 199 32.20 0.18 25.91
CA ILE A 199 32.05 0.82 27.23
C ILE A 199 33.43 1.19 27.78
N ALA A 200 34.44 0.31 27.65
CA ALA A 200 35.78 0.60 28.12
C ALA A 200 36.41 1.81 27.41
N VAL A 201 36.25 1.93 26.09
CA VAL A 201 36.76 3.07 25.32
C VAL A 201 36.09 4.38 25.73
N ILE A 202 34.76 4.38 25.90
CA ILE A 202 34.02 5.59 26.31
C ILE A 202 34.45 6.03 27.72
N VAL A 203 34.62 5.11 28.66
CA VAL A 203 35.06 5.41 30.03
C VAL A 203 36.49 5.96 30.03
N ILE A 204 37.40 5.39 29.25
CA ILE A 204 38.78 5.88 29.13
C ILE A 204 38.80 7.32 28.57
N LEU A 205 38.01 7.61 27.54
CA LEU A 205 37.93 8.95 26.96
C LEU A 205 37.39 9.98 27.97
N LEU A 206 36.37 9.63 28.75
CA LEU A 206 35.83 10.51 29.80
C LEU A 206 36.87 10.80 30.89
N VAL A 207 37.63 9.80 31.31
CA VAL A 207 38.70 9.98 32.31
C VAL A 207 39.80 10.90 31.79
N LEU A 208 40.22 10.75 30.53
CA LEU A 208 41.23 11.62 29.93
C LEU A 208 40.77 13.08 29.86
N VAL A 209 39.49 13.33 29.54
CA VAL A 209 38.91 14.69 29.54
C VAL A 209 38.92 15.28 30.95
N ILE A 210 38.54 14.52 31.97
CA ILE A 210 38.56 14.99 33.36
C ILE A 210 39.99 15.31 33.81
N ILE A 211 40.97 14.47 33.46
CA ILE A 211 42.38 14.71 33.78
C ILE A 211 42.87 15.99 33.08
N ALA A 212 42.53 16.19 31.81
CA ALA A 212 42.90 17.39 31.07
C ALA A 212 42.28 18.66 31.66
N LEU A 213 41.01 18.60 32.08
CA LEU A 213 40.33 19.72 32.75
C LEU A 213 40.95 20.01 34.12
N ALA A 214 41.23 18.98 34.92
CA ALA A 214 41.91 19.14 36.20
C ALA A 214 43.31 19.74 36.04
N TRP A 215 44.07 19.29 35.02
CA TRP A 215 45.35 19.87 34.67
C TRP A 215 45.23 21.34 34.24
N TYR A 216 44.23 21.67 33.43
CA TYR A 216 43.98 23.04 32.98
C TYR A 216 43.67 23.96 34.16
N VAL A 217 42.77 23.55 35.07
CA VAL A 217 42.41 24.30 36.29
C VAL A 217 43.62 24.46 37.21
N TYR A 218 44.42 23.39 37.38
CA TYR A 218 45.65 23.45 38.18
C TYR A 218 46.66 24.44 37.59
N ALA A 219 46.90 24.40 36.28
CA ALA A 219 47.83 25.29 35.60
C ALA A 219 47.37 26.76 35.65
N TYR A 220 46.06 27.02 35.65
CA TYR A 220 45.50 28.37 35.75
C TYR A 220 45.56 28.93 37.18
N SER A 221 45.36 28.08 38.19
CA SER A 221 45.41 28.48 39.61
C SER A 221 46.85 28.64 40.15
N HIS A 222 47.84 27.95 39.56
CA HIS A 222 49.23 27.96 40.02
C HIS A 222 50.22 28.42 38.92
N PRO A 223 50.28 29.73 38.61
CA PRO A 223 51.04 30.28 37.47
C PRO A 223 52.56 30.18 37.60
N GLN A 224 53.08 29.97 38.82
CA GLN A 224 54.52 29.83 39.10
C GLN A 224 55.06 28.41 38.80
N THR A 225 54.18 27.46 38.47
CA THR A 225 54.57 26.07 38.16
C THR A 225 54.96 25.90 36.69
N LYS A 226 55.72 24.83 36.37
CA LYS A 226 56.11 24.52 34.98
C LYS A 226 54.89 24.40 34.04
N SER A 227 53.75 23.91 34.54
CA SER A 227 52.49 23.79 33.78
C SER A 227 51.85 25.16 33.52
N GLY A 228 51.82 26.06 34.51
CA GLY A 228 51.34 27.43 34.35
C GLY A 228 52.20 28.27 33.40
N LEU A 229 53.52 28.16 33.51
CA LEU A 229 54.47 28.81 32.60
C LEU A 229 54.30 28.34 31.14
N CYS A 230 53.96 27.07 30.94
CA CYS A 230 53.66 26.52 29.61
C CYS A 230 52.43 27.18 28.97
N LEU A 231 51.32 27.34 29.70
CA LEU A 231 50.12 28.04 29.21
C LEU A 231 50.39 29.51 28.86
N ILE A 232 51.20 30.20 29.66
CA ILE A 232 51.58 31.60 29.42
C ILE A 232 52.44 31.72 28.14
N LYS A 233 53.36 30.77 27.93
CA LYS A 233 54.23 30.74 26.75
C LYS A 233 53.44 30.47 25.47
N VAL A 234 52.46 29.57 25.52
CA VAL A 234 51.53 29.29 24.41
C VAL A 234 50.67 30.52 24.10
N ARG A 235 50.12 31.20 25.12
CA ARG A 235 49.31 32.42 24.92
C ARG A 235 50.08 33.52 24.18
N ASN A 236 51.35 33.73 24.52
CA ASN A 236 52.20 34.76 23.89
C ASN A 236 52.70 34.39 22.48
N GLN A 237 52.42 33.19 21.98
CA GLN A 237 52.74 32.79 20.60
C GLN A 237 51.56 32.93 19.63
N TYR A 238 50.33 33.05 20.14
CA TYR A 238 49.10 33.14 19.35
C TYR A 238 48.38 34.50 19.45
N PHE A 239 48.98 35.46 20.16
CA PHE A 239 48.67 36.90 20.18
C PHE A 239 49.99 37.67 20.13
#